data_AF-A0A2C9KCG0-F1
#
_entry.id   AF-A0A2C9KCG0-F1
#
_cell.length_a   1.000
_cell.length_b   1.000
_cell.length_c   1.000
_cell.angle_alpha   90.00
_cell.angle_beta   90.00
_cell.angle_gamma   90.00
#
_symmetry.space_group_name_H-M   'P 1'
#
loop_
_entity.id
_entity.type
_entity.pdbx_description
1 polymer ?
#
loop_
_entity_poly.entity_id
_entity_poly.type
_entity_poly.pdbx_seq_one_letter_code
_entity_poly.pdbx_strand_id
1 'polypeptide(L)'
;MTAGLGSLIGLGCLLMVLTPQATSQRCSAFTWRSTLGENPLATHSGKVVLVALMKGYCSYCITQASRLDALKSRLASEGYPDIAMVIVNGGESISRNSISNLQQASSIPVIQDNEQHTMYQEIFRRNKDDFIVYDR
;
A
#
# COMPACT_ATOMS: atom_id res chain seq x y z
N MET A 1 -42.15 4.01 -69.07
CA MET A 1 -43.25 3.86 -68.11
C MET A 1 -42.70 3.10 -66.91
N THR A 2 -42.70 3.75 -65.73
CA THR A 2 -42.77 3.22 -64.34
C THR A 2 -41.99 1.93 -64.01
N ALA A 3 -40.91 2.00 -63.22
CA ALA A 3 -40.87 2.04 -61.75
C ALA A 3 -41.20 0.70 -61.07
N GLY A 4 -40.30 0.24 -60.19
CA GLY A 4 -40.50 -0.91 -59.31
C GLY A 4 -39.32 -1.12 -58.37
N LEU A 5 -39.26 -0.33 -57.30
CA LEU A 5 -38.37 -0.52 -56.15
C LEU A 5 -38.71 -1.80 -55.37
N GLY A 6 -37.69 -2.47 -54.83
CA GLY A 6 -37.80 -3.40 -53.70
C GLY A 6 -36.38 -3.78 -53.25
N SER A 7 -35.88 -3.19 -52.15
CA SER A 7 -35.81 -3.80 -50.81
C SER A 7 -34.81 -4.96 -50.73
N LEU A 8 -33.90 -5.09 -49.77
CA LEU A 8 -33.61 -4.37 -48.53
C LEU A 8 -32.23 -4.85 -48.07
N ILE A 9 -31.60 -4.01 -47.28
CA ILE A 9 -30.29 -4.11 -46.62
C ILE A 9 -30.14 -5.44 -45.85
N GLY A 10 -29.06 -6.16 -46.10
CA GLY A 10 -28.62 -7.33 -45.32
C GLY A 10 -27.25 -7.10 -44.68
N LEU A 11 -27.06 -5.97 -44.02
CA LEU A 11 -25.85 -5.67 -43.23
C LEU A 11 -25.97 -6.33 -41.85
N GLY A 12 -25.75 -7.65 -41.80
CA GLY A 12 -25.83 -8.46 -40.58
C GLY A 12 -24.53 -8.46 -39.80
N CYS A 13 -24.40 -7.49 -38.88
CA CYS A 13 -23.48 -7.39 -37.75
C CYS A 13 -22.43 -8.51 -37.58
N LEU A 14 -21.18 -8.19 -37.95
CA LEU A 14 -20.01 -8.82 -37.35
C LEU A 14 -19.97 -8.36 -35.87
N LEU A 15 -20.49 -9.20 -34.96
CA LEU A 15 -20.35 -9.00 -33.53
C LEU A 15 -18.86 -9.14 -33.17
N MET A 16 -18.12 -8.03 -33.27
CA MET A 16 -16.87 -7.89 -32.54
C MET A 16 -17.22 -7.91 -31.07
N VAL A 17 -17.00 -9.05 -30.43
CA VAL A 17 -16.92 -9.12 -28.96
C VAL A 17 -15.68 -8.33 -28.57
N LEU A 18 -15.85 -7.02 -28.39
CA LEU A 18 -14.89 -6.19 -27.67
C LEU A 18 -14.96 -6.65 -26.22
N THR A 19 -14.20 -7.69 -25.88
CA THR A 19 -13.84 -7.90 -24.48
C THR A 19 -13.12 -6.63 -24.05
N PRO A 20 -13.62 -5.87 -23.06
CA PRO A 20 -12.82 -4.81 -22.50
C PRO A 20 -11.55 -5.49 -21.99
N GLN A 21 -10.40 -5.16 -22.59
CA GLN A 21 -9.12 -5.45 -21.98
C GLN A 21 -9.21 -4.79 -20.62
N ALA A 22 -9.34 -5.61 -19.58
CA ALA A 22 -9.06 -5.19 -18.22
C ALA A 22 -7.62 -4.71 -18.28
N THR A 23 -7.44 -3.41 -18.46
CA THR A 23 -6.16 -2.78 -18.22
C THR A 23 -5.83 -3.18 -16.81
N SER A 24 -4.80 -4.03 -16.67
CA SER A 24 -4.25 -4.39 -15.37
C SER A 24 -3.95 -3.07 -14.68
N GLN A 25 -4.86 -2.64 -13.82
CA GLN A 25 -4.77 -1.38 -13.12
C GLN A 25 -3.68 -1.62 -12.08
N ARG A 26 -2.42 -1.45 -12.52
CA ARG A 26 -1.26 -1.56 -11.64
C ARG A 26 -1.58 -0.70 -10.44
N CYS A 27 -1.52 -1.29 -9.25
CA CYS A 27 -1.73 -0.55 -8.00
C CYS A 27 -0.89 0.72 -8.07
N SER A 28 -1.52 1.88 -7.88
CA SER A 28 -0.77 3.14 -7.94
C SER A 28 0.17 3.17 -6.73
N ALA A 29 1.47 3.00 -6.97
CA ALA A 29 2.46 3.22 -5.93
C ALA A 29 2.37 4.68 -5.46
N PHE A 30 2.46 4.93 -4.15
CA PHE A 30 2.61 6.31 -3.68
C PHE A 30 3.93 6.90 -4.19
N THR A 31 3.93 8.20 -4.45
CA THR A 31 5.14 8.91 -4.88
C THR A 31 5.82 9.50 -3.66
N TRP A 32 7.02 9.00 -3.35
CA TRP A 32 7.86 9.66 -2.36
C TRP A 32 8.33 11.01 -2.89
N ARG A 33 8.11 12.08 -2.12
CA ARG A 33 8.52 13.43 -2.51
C ARG A 33 9.97 13.66 -2.08
N SER A 34 10.81 14.15 -3.01
CA SER A 34 12.21 14.49 -2.72
C SER A 34 12.36 15.53 -1.60
N THR A 35 11.34 16.36 -1.38
CA THR A 35 11.29 17.34 -0.27
C THR A 35 11.25 16.71 1.11
N LEU A 36 11.02 15.40 1.22
CA LEU A 36 10.97 14.64 2.48
C LEU A 36 12.29 13.92 2.78
N GLY A 37 13.32 14.16 1.97
CA GLY A 37 14.60 13.48 2.06
C GLY A 37 14.56 12.09 1.42
N GLU A 38 15.46 11.22 1.88
CA GLU A 38 15.61 9.87 1.36
C GLU A 38 14.36 9.02 1.63
N ASN A 39 13.92 8.26 0.62
CA ASN A 39 12.79 7.35 0.79
C ASN A 39 13.24 6.13 1.62
N PRO A 40 12.77 5.98 2.86
CA PRO A 40 13.20 4.88 3.71
C PRO A 40 12.72 3.51 3.22
N LEU A 41 11.80 3.49 2.25
CA LEU A 41 11.28 2.28 1.62
C LEU A 41 11.90 2.00 0.24
N ALA A 42 12.85 2.83 -0.23
CA ALA A 42 13.51 2.62 -1.53
C ALA A 42 14.33 1.31 -1.57
N THR A 43 14.87 0.89 -0.44
CA THR A 43 15.62 -0.36 -0.29
C THR A 43 14.77 -1.63 -0.47
N HIS A 44 13.44 -1.47 -0.57
CA HIS A 44 12.48 -2.55 -0.76
C HIS A 44 11.86 -2.60 -2.17
N SER A 45 12.45 -1.92 -3.16
CA SER A 45 11.99 -1.99 -4.55
C SER A 45 11.98 -3.44 -5.06
N GLY A 46 10.92 -3.84 -5.79
CA GLY A 46 10.75 -5.22 -6.26
C GLY A 46 10.26 -6.20 -5.19
N LYS A 47 9.86 -5.72 -4.01
CA LYS A 47 9.22 -6.52 -2.96
C LYS A 47 7.84 -5.96 -2.63
N VAL A 48 6.95 -6.85 -2.19
CA VAL A 48 5.73 -6.45 -1.50
C VAL A 48 6.12 -5.94 -0.11
N VAL A 49 5.71 -4.72 0.21
CA VAL A 49 5.99 -4.07 1.49
C VAL A 49 4.67 -3.85 2.24
N LEU A 50 4.63 -4.33 3.48
CA LEU A 50 3.58 -4.03 4.45
C LEU A 50 4.06 -2.91 5.37
N VAL A 51 3.38 -1.77 5.30
CA VAL A 51 3.63 -0.60 6.16
C VAL A 51 2.53 -0.56 7.22
N ALA A 52 2.92 -0.56 8.49
CA ALA A 52 2.01 -0.49 9.62
C ALA A 52 2.06 0.90 10.27
N LEU A 53 0.94 1.62 10.29
CA LEU A 53 0.85 2.95 10.89
C LEU A 53 0.53 2.84 12.38
N MET A 54 1.52 3.03 13.25
CA MET A 54 1.40 2.87 14.70
C MET A 54 1.86 4.10 15.47
N LYS A 55 1.41 4.25 16.72
CA LYS A 55 1.89 5.30 17.63
C LYS A 55 2.51 4.68 18.88
N GLY A 56 3.72 5.08 19.21
CA GLY A 56 4.50 4.46 20.30
C GLY A 56 3.92 4.65 21.69
N TYR A 57 2.99 5.58 21.89
CA TYR A 57 2.29 5.76 23.16
C TYR A 57 1.04 4.88 23.30
N CYS A 58 0.58 4.23 22.22
CA CYS A 58 -0.66 3.48 22.22
C CYS A 58 -0.42 2.02 22.60
N SER A 59 -0.90 1.60 23.77
CA SER A 59 -0.76 0.21 24.27
C SER A 59 -1.25 -0.85 23.29
N TYR A 60 -2.34 -0.54 22.57
CA TYR A 60 -2.86 -1.44 21.53
C TYR A 60 -1.93 -1.54 20.33
N CYS A 61 -1.35 -0.42 19.86
CA CYS A 61 -0.36 -0.43 18.77
C CYS A 61 0.90 -1.23 19.16
N ILE A 62 1.39 -1.07 20.39
CA ILE A 62 2.55 -1.82 20.90
C ILE A 62 2.25 -3.33 20.89
N THR A 63 1.05 -3.71 21.34
CA THR A 63 0.60 -5.11 21.30
C THR A 63 0.54 -5.63 19.86
N GLN A 64 0.02 -4.84 18.92
CA GLN A 64 0.01 -5.21 17.51
C GLN A 64 1.43 -5.34 16.93
N ALA A 65 2.34 -4.42 17.27
CA ALA A 65 3.74 -4.47 16.83
C ALA A 65 4.38 -5.81 17.23
N SER A 66 4.20 -6.25 18.48
CA SER A 66 4.75 -7.53 18.97
C SER A 66 4.26 -8.78 18.22
N ARG A 67 3.16 -8.66 17.47
CA ARG A 67 2.61 -9.76 16.67
C ARG A 67 3.11 -9.76 15.22
N LEU A 68 3.78 -8.70 14.78
CA LEU A 68 4.25 -8.59 13.40
C LEU A 68 5.40 -9.57 13.11
N ASP A 69 6.27 -9.85 14.08
CA ASP A 69 7.31 -10.86 13.92
C ASP A 69 6.71 -12.25 13.66
N ALA A 70 5.70 -12.64 14.44
CA ALA A 70 4.99 -13.90 14.25
C ALA A 70 4.26 -13.94 12.89
N LEU A 71 3.65 -12.82 12.46
CA LEU A 71 3.05 -12.70 11.13
C LEU A 71 4.09 -12.89 10.02
N LYS A 72 5.26 -12.25 10.15
CA LYS A 72 6.37 -12.38 9.20
C LYS A 72 6.85 -13.82 9.09
N SER A 73 7.07 -14.51 10.21
CA SER A 73 7.45 -15.92 10.23
C SER A 73 6.39 -16.81 9.60
N ARG A 74 5.11 -16.54 9.88
CA ARG A 74 4.00 -17.29 9.30
C ARG A 74 3.93 -17.13 7.78
N LEU A 75 3.98 -15.89 7.27
CA LEU A 75 3.98 -15.62 5.84
C LEU A 75 5.14 -16.32 5.13
N ALA A 76 6.34 -16.31 5.73
CA ALA A 76 7.48 -17.04 5.20
C ALA A 76 7.22 -18.56 5.14
N SER A 77 6.63 -19.14 6.18
CA SER A 77 6.28 -20.58 6.19
C SER A 77 5.17 -20.94 5.20
N GLU A 78 4.32 -19.99 4.84
CA GLU A 78 3.24 -20.14 3.84
C GLU A 78 3.71 -19.87 2.39
N GLY A 79 5.02 -19.64 2.18
CA GLY A 79 5.61 -19.47 0.85
C GLY A 79 5.82 -18.01 0.42
N TYR A 80 5.72 -17.05 1.35
CA TYR A 80 5.93 -15.62 1.10
C TYR A 80 7.11 -15.04 1.91
N PRO A 81 8.35 -15.54 1.72
CA PRO A 81 9.50 -15.13 2.54
C PRO A 81 9.95 -13.68 2.28
N ASP A 82 9.59 -13.12 1.12
CA ASP A 82 10.07 -11.81 0.65
C ASP A 82 9.17 -10.62 0.97
N ILE A 83 8.11 -10.81 1.76
CA ILE A 83 7.29 -9.68 2.22
C ILE A 83 8.12 -8.85 3.22
N ALA A 84 8.47 -7.64 2.80
CA ALA A 84 9.09 -6.66 3.69
C ALA A 84 8.03 -6.06 4.62
N MET A 85 8.41 -5.75 5.85
CA MET A 85 7.51 -5.10 6.81
C MET A 85 8.25 -3.93 7.44
N VAL A 86 7.51 -2.84 7.67
CA VAL A 86 8.01 -1.64 8.33
C VAL A 86 6.90 -1.03 9.18
N ILE A 87 7.25 -0.51 10.35
CA ILE A 87 6.36 0.25 11.22
C ILE A 87 6.68 1.74 11.05
N VAL A 88 5.65 2.58 10.87
CA VAL A 88 5.81 4.04 10.87
C VAL A 88 5.20 4.60 12.15
N ASN A 89 6.06 5.10 13.03
CA ASN A 89 5.67 5.77 14.26
C ASN A 89 5.08 7.15 13.96
N GLY A 90 3.99 7.50 14.64
CA GLY A 90 3.32 8.79 14.48
C GLY A 90 4.22 10.00 14.78
N GLY A 91 3.92 11.10 14.11
CA GLY A 91 4.66 12.36 14.17
C GLY A 91 4.40 13.20 15.41
N GLU A 92 3.40 12.89 16.26
CA GLU A 92 3.05 13.73 17.42
C GLU A 92 4.17 13.67 18.46
N SER A 93 4.37 14.76 19.22
CA SER A 93 5.43 14.82 20.24
C SER A 93 5.41 13.62 21.21
N ILE A 94 4.23 13.25 21.71
CA ILE A 94 4.07 12.08 22.58
C ILE A 94 4.46 10.76 21.88
N SER A 95 4.21 10.65 20.58
CA SER A 95 4.58 9.48 19.78
C SER A 95 6.08 9.42 19.53
N ARG A 96 6.71 10.56 19.17
CA ARG A 96 8.16 10.67 18.99
C ARG A 96 8.92 10.31 20.27
N ASN A 97 8.44 10.80 21.41
CA ASN A 97 9.01 10.50 22.73
C ASN A 97 8.81 9.03 23.16
N SER A 98 7.93 8.29 22.48
CA SER A 98 7.57 6.90 22.81
C SER A 98 7.99 5.90 21.74
N ILE A 99 8.85 6.28 20.78
CA ILE A 99 9.27 5.39 19.67
C ILE A 99 9.91 4.09 20.16
N SER A 100 10.64 4.15 21.27
CA SER A 100 11.33 3.01 21.87
C SER A 100 10.37 1.88 22.23
N ASN A 101 9.11 2.18 22.56
CA ASN A 101 8.11 1.16 22.87
C ASN A 101 7.81 0.25 21.67
N LEU A 102 7.79 0.79 20.44
CA LEU A 102 7.60 0.00 19.23
C LEU A 102 8.87 -0.79 18.88
N GLN A 103 10.05 -0.18 19.04
CA GLN A 103 11.35 -0.80 18.77
C GLN A 103 11.64 -1.95 19.73
N GLN A 104 11.21 -1.86 20.99
CA GLN A 104 11.36 -2.93 21.97
C GLN A 104 10.33 -4.05 21.78
N ALA A 105 9.16 -3.73 21.24
CA ALA A 105 8.08 -4.70 21.07
C ALA A 105 8.30 -5.64 19.87
N SER A 106 9.10 -5.24 18.88
CA SER A 106 9.20 -5.95 17.60
C SER A 106 10.56 -5.79 16.94
N SER A 107 11.01 -6.81 16.21
CA SER A 107 12.24 -6.74 15.40
C SER A 107 12.06 -6.01 14.06
N ILE A 108 10.80 -5.77 13.66
CA ILE A 108 10.47 -5.01 12.45
C ILE A 108 11.01 -3.58 12.53
N PRO A 109 11.68 -3.06 11.49
CA PRO A 109 12.18 -1.69 11.47
C PRO A 109 11.09 -0.65 11.76
N VAL A 110 11.42 0.34 12.61
CA VAL A 110 10.53 1.45 12.98
C VAL A 110 11.07 2.75 12.39
N ILE A 111 10.29 3.40 11.52
CA ILE A 111 10.57 4.71 10.96
C ILE A 111 9.78 5.76 11.74
N GLN A 112 10.41 6.88 12.07
CA GLN A 112 9.74 8.01 12.70
C GLN A 112 9.14 8.96 11.66
N ASP A 113 7.82 9.25 11.73
CA ASP A 113 7.22 10.34 10.99
C ASP A 113 7.62 11.71 11.56
N ASN A 114 7.58 12.73 10.71
CA ASN A 114 7.91 14.10 11.08
C ASN A 114 6.75 14.79 11.81
N GLU A 115 7.03 15.97 12.36
CA GLU A 115 6.04 16.74 13.15
C GLU A 115 4.84 17.21 12.31
N GLN A 116 5.00 17.28 10.99
CA GLN A 116 3.97 17.63 10.02
C GLN A 116 3.14 16.42 9.59
N HIS A 117 3.37 15.23 10.17
CA HIS A 117 2.65 14.00 9.85
C HIS A 117 2.70 13.63 8.37
N THR A 118 3.83 13.90 7.70
CA THR A 118 3.84 13.85 6.25
C THR A 118 3.64 12.45 5.71
N MET A 119 4.20 11.43 6.38
CA MET A 119 3.97 10.04 5.96
C MET A 119 2.51 9.66 6.13
N TYR A 120 1.89 9.96 7.27
CA TYR A 120 0.49 9.64 7.52
C TYR A 120 -0.47 10.39 6.59
N GLN A 121 -0.31 11.72 6.49
CA GLN A 121 -1.31 12.61 5.88
C GLN A 121 -1.09 12.84 4.39
N GLU A 122 0.15 12.92 3.92
CA GLU A 122 0.43 13.26 2.52
C GLU A 122 0.78 12.04 1.68
N ILE A 123 1.68 11.18 2.18
CA ILE A 123 2.23 10.04 1.43
C ILE A 123 1.24 8.88 1.44
N PHE A 124 0.88 8.38 2.62
CA PHE A 124 -0.01 7.24 2.75
C PHE A 124 -1.49 7.64 2.74
N ARG A 125 -1.82 8.85 3.23
CA ARG A 125 -3.20 9.33 3.36
C ARG A 125 -4.05 8.32 4.14
N ARG A 126 -3.53 7.88 5.28
CA ARG A 126 -4.11 6.84 6.14
C ARG A 126 -3.93 7.22 7.61
N ASN A 127 -4.60 6.47 8.48
CA ASN A 127 -4.68 6.76 9.90
C ASN A 127 -3.94 5.70 10.75
N LYS A 128 -3.87 5.97 12.06
CA LYS A 128 -3.37 5.02 13.05
C LYS A 128 -4.13 3.69 12.94
N ASP A 129 -3.39 2.58 13.10
CA ASP A 129 -3.82 1.18 13.00
C ASP A 129 -4.12 0.68 11.57
N ASP A 130 -3.90 1.51 10.54
CA ASP A 130 -3.99 1.06 9.15
C ASP A 130 -2.74 0.28 8.73
N PHE A 131 -2.96 -0.76 7.93
CA PHE A 131 -1.92 -1.46 7.17
C PHE A 131 -2.01 -1.08 5.70
N ILE A 132 -0.87 -0.73 5.12
CA ILE A 132 -0.75 -0.45 3.69
C ILE A 132 0.11 -1.54 3.09
N VAL A 133 -0.44 -2.28 2.13
CA VAL A 133 0.31 -3.24 1.32
C VAL A 133 0.53 -2.59 -0.03
N TYR A 134 1.79 -2.49 -0.44
CA TYR A 134 2.10 -1.98 -1.77
C TYR A 134 3.29 -2.72 -2.37
N ASP A 135 3.31 -2.72 -3.69
CA ASP A 135 4.35 -3.30 -4.54
C ASP A 135 4.85 -2.19 -5.48
N ARG A 136 6.16 -2.16 -5.75
CA ARG A 136 6.79 -1.13 -6.59
C ARG A 136 7.85 -1.72 -7.52
#